data_AF-A0A930UR63-F1
#
_entry.id   AF-A0A930UR63-F1
#
_cell.length_a   1.000
_cell.length_b   1.000
_cell.length_c   1.000
_cell.angle_alpha   90.00
_cell.angle_beta   90.00
_cell.angle_gamma   90.00
#
_symmetry.space_group_name_H-M   'P 1'
#
loop_
_entity.id
_entity.type
_entity.pdbx_description
1 polymer ?
#
loop_
_entity_poly.entity_id
_entity_poly.type
_entity_poly.pdbx_seq_one_letter_code
_entity_poly.pdbx_strand_id
1 'polypeptide(L)'
;LASPQVNRGQKKAYDAAEWLPRHNRCWYAARIVAVKRKYGLSVDEREAAALRGVLESCESTAMRMDGGGAEQDGDPAQEAEALRLYDDNGNGRITCKEARRHGIAPVPKEHPAYAFMQDGDGDGVVCE
;
A
#
# COMPACT_ATOMS: atom_id res chain seq x y z
N LEU A 1 10.00 -4.09 7.68
CA LEU A 1 8.53 -4.20 7.55
C LEU A 1 8.19 -5.51 6.89
N ALA A 2 7.12 -6.20 7.29
CA ALA A 2 6.62 -7.39 6.59
C ALA A 2 6.00 -6.99 5.23
N SER A 3 6.83 -6.45 4.33
CA SER A 3 6.49 -6.24 2.93
C SER A 3 6.37 -7.59 2.23
N PRO A 4 5.67 -7.70 1.08
CA PRO A 4 5.60 -8.93 0.28
C PRO A 4 6.97 -9.58 0.00
N GLN A 5 8.06 -8.81 0.04
CA GLN A 5 9.44 -9.24 -0.09
C GLN A 5 9.93 -10.13 1.07
N VAL A 6 9.48 -9.93 2.31
CA VAL A 6 9.92 -10.73 3.48
C VAL A 6 9.30 -12.14 3.45
N ASN A 7 8.10 -12.25 2.88
CA ASN A 7 7.38 -13.52 2.74
C ASN A 7 8.13 -14.51 1.82
N ARG A 8 8.86 -14.03 0.80
CA ARG A 8 9.53 -14.90 -0.19
C ARG A 8 10.89 -15.45 0.27
N GLY A 9 11.59 -14.75 1.17
CA GLY A 9 12.97 -15.10 1.56
C GLY A 9 13.11 -15.83 2.90
N GLN A 10 12.29 -15.49 3.91
CA GLN A 10 12.48 -15.98 5.29
C GLN A 10 11.47 -17.04 5.73
N LYS A 11 10.25 -17.03 5.19
CA LYS A 11 9.20 -17.96 5.61
C LYS A 11 9.40 -19.40 5.10
N LYS A 12 9.93 -19.60 3.88
CA LYS A 12 10.08 -20.93 3.25
C LYS A 12 8.89 -21.87 3.56
N ALA A 13 9.13 -23.10 3.98
CA ALA A 13 8.11 -24.09 4.33
C ALA A 13 7.57 -23.96 5.77
N TYR A 14 8.02 -22.95 6.54
CA TYR A 14 7.67 -22.82 7.94
C TYR A 14 6.23 -22.38 8.12
N ASP A 15 5.50 -23.01 9.04
CA ASP A 15 4.14 -22.62 9.41
C ASP A 15 4.11 -21.40 10.37
N ALA A 16 2.94 -21.05 10.91
CA ALA A 16 2.80 -19.94 11.86
C ALA A 16 3.40 -20.25 13.26
N ALA A 17 3.56 -21.53 13.61
CA ALA A 17 4.20 -21.95 14.85
C ALA A 17 5.74 -21.90 14.74
N GLU A 18 6.26 -22.08 13.54
CA GLU A 18 7.70 -22.11 13.27
C GLU A 18 8.28 -20.73 12.96
N TRP A 19 7.51 -19.82 12.36
CA TRP A 19 7.99 -18.47 12.08
C TRP A 19 6.88 -17.41 11.98
N LEU A 20 7.07 -16.31 12.72
CA LEU A 20 6.27 -15.08 12.63
C LEU A 20 7.18 -13.86 12.49
N PRO A 21 6.74 -12.81 11.76
CA PRO A 21 7.53 -11.60 11.62
C PRO A 21 7.69 -10.88 12.97
N ARG A 22 8.82 -10.19 13.20
CA ARG A 22 9.05 -9.40 14.44
C ARG A 22 8.02 -8.27 14.62
N HIS A 23 7.57 -7.67 13.52
CA HIS A 23 6.53 -6.63 13.47
C HIS A 23 5.28 -7.18 12.80
N ASN A 24 4.10 -6.61 13.09
CA ASN A 24 2.81 -7.01 12.47
C ASN A 24 2.42 -8.48 12.68
N ARG A 25 2.78 -9.10 13.82
CA ARG A 25 2.41 -10.49 14.16
C ARG A 25 0.90 -10.71 14.12
N CYS A 26 0.13 -9.80 14.70
CA CYS A 26 -1.34 -9.84 14.75
C CYS A 26 -1.97 -9.84 13.36
N TRP A 27 -1.57 -8.88 12.53
CA TRP A 27 -2.01 -8.81 11.14
C TRP A 27 -1.64 -10.07 10.36
N TYR A 28 -0.40 -10.54 10.52
CA TYR A 28 0.08 -11.70 9.78
C TYR A 28 -0.67 -12.98 10.17
N ALA A 29 -0.90 -13.21 11.47
CA ALA A 29 -1.69 -14.32 11.96
C ALA A 29 -3.14 -14.28 11.43
N ALA A 30 -3.79 -13.11 11.48
CA ALA A 30 -5.13 -12.93 10.94
C ALA A 30 -5.18 -13.20 9.42
N ARG A 31 -4.13 -12.78 8.69
CA ARG A 31 -4.03 -13.00 7.25
C ARG A 31 -3.89 -14.49 6.90
N ILE A 32 -3.10 -15.25 7.66
CA ILE A 32 -2.99 -16.72 7.50
C ILE A 32 -4.36 -17.37 7.64
N VAL A 33 -5.10 -17.06 8.71
CA VAL A 33 -6.44 -17.60 8.94
C VAL A 33 -7.38 -17.26 7.79
N ALA A 34 -7.38 -16.00 7.32
CA ALA A 34 -8.24 -15.56 6.23
C ALA A 34 -7.93 -16.30 4.91
N VAL A 35 -6.65 -16.48 4.57
CA VAL A 35 -6.24 -17.21 3.37
C VAL A 35 -6.64 -18.68 3.46
N LYS A 36 -6.34 -19.36 4.57
CA LYS A 36 -6.66 -20.78 4.73
C LYS A 36 -8.17 -21.03 4.69
N ARG A 37 -8.97 -20.15 5.28
CA ARG A 37 -10.44 -20.19 5.16
C ARG A 37 -10.91 -19.98 3.72
N LYS A 38 -10.37 -18.99 3.01
CA LYS A 38 -10.73 -18.68 1.62
C LYS A 38 -10.47 -19.87 0.68
N TYR A 39 -9.40 -20.62 0.90
CA TYR A 39 -8.97 -21.71 0.03
C TYR A 39 -9.24 -23.11 0.62
N GLY A 40 -9.93 -23.23 1.75
CA GLY A 40 -10.25 -24.52 2.38
C GLY A 40 -9.01 -25.33 2.80
N LEU A 41 -7.92 -24.67 3.17
CA LEU A 41 -6.66 -25.33 3.54
C LEU A 41 -6.71 -25.82 4.98
N SER A 42 -6.13 -27.00 5.23
CA SER A 42 -5.98 -27.55 6.57
C SER A 42 -4.99 -26.74 7.43
N VAL A 43 -5.22 -26.79 8.73
CA VAL A 43 -4.38 -26.23 9.80
C VAL A 43 -4.21 -27.37 10.80
N ASP A 44 -2.98 -27.68 11.18
CA ASP A 44 -2.74 -28.65 12.24
C ASP A 44 -2.93 -28.01 13.63
N GLU A 45 -2.96 -28.84 14.67
CA GLU A 45 -3.23 -28.38 16.03
C GLU A 45 -2.17 -27.41 16.56
N ARG A 46 -0.90 -27.58 16.16
CA ARG A 46 0.22 -26.73 16.60
C ARG A 46 0.14 -25.37 15.94
N GLU A 47 -0.13 -25.34 14.65
CA GLU A 47 -0.33 -24.10 13.89
C GLU A 47 -1.57 -23.35 14.41
N ALA A 48 -2.67 -24.06 14.71
CA ALA A 48 -3.87 -23.47 15.27
C ALA A 48 -3.63 -22.87 16.66
N ALA A 49 -2.90 -23.56 17.54
CA ALA A 49 -2.55 -23.06 18.87
C ALA A 49 -1.65 -21.82 18.78
N ALA A 50 -0.66 -21.81 17.89
CA ALA A 50 0.21 -20.66 17.67
C ALA A 50 -0.55 -19.43 17.15
N LEU A 51 -1.43 -19.62 16.16
CA LEU A 51 -2.27 -18.55 15.62
C LEU A 51 -3.21 -18.00 16.70
N ARG A 52 -3.83 -18.87 17.50
CA ARG A 52 -4.73 -18.46 18.60
C ARG A 52 -3.99 -17.66 19.66
N GLY A 53 -2.85 -18.16 20.16
CA GLY A 53 -2.08 -17.47 21.20
C GLY A 53 -1.59 -16.08 20.77
N VAL A 54 -1.26 -15.91 19.49
CA VAL A 54 -0.96 -14.58 18.94
C VAL A 54 -2.21 -13.71 18.95
N LEU A 55 -3.30 -14.17 18.33
CA LEU A 55 -4.51 -13.39 18.14
C LEU A 55 -5.21 -13.00 19.45
N GLU A 56 -5.13 -13.82 20.50
CA GLU A 56 -5.68 -13.51 21.83
C GLU A 56 -4.98 -12.33 22.51
N SER A 57 -3.69 -12.15 22.22
CA SER A 57 -2.89 -11.02 22.75
C SER A 57 -3.00 -9.74 21.92
N CYS A 58 -3.78 -9.76 20.82
CA CYS A 58 -3.85 -8.67 19.86
C CYS A 58 -5.03 -7.74 20.13
N GLU A 59 -4.76 -6.46 20.36
CA GLU A 59 -5.78 -5.41 20.40
C GLU A 59 -6.32 -5.10 18.99
N SER A 60 -5.47 -5.22 17.96
CA SER A 60 -5.84 -5.00 16.56
C SER A 60 -5.10 -5.96 15.63
N THR A 61 -5.77 -6.33 14.54
CA THR A 61 -5.19 -7.12 13.43
C THR A 61 -4.93 -6.25 12.19
N ALA A 62 -5.08 -4.94 12.30
CA ALA A 62 -4.70 -4.01 11.23
C ALA A 62 -3.18 -4.07 11.00
N MET A 63 -2.76 -4.02 9.72
CA MET A 63 -1.35 -3.92 9.39
C MET A 63 -0.86 -2.53 9.79
N ARG A 64 0.16 -2.44 10.64
CA ARG A 64 0.87 -1.19 10.87
C ARG A 64 1.95 -1.05 9.83
N MET A 65 1.72 -0.17 8.86
CA MET A 65 2.74 0.22 7.89
C MET A 65 3.54 1.36 8.49
N ASP A 66 4.60 1.06 9.27
CA ASP A 66 5.59 2.08 9.64
C ASP A 66 6.45 2.39 8.39
N GLY A 67 5.85 3.03 7.37
CA GLY A 67 6.49 3.25 6.07
C GLY A 67 5.53 3.68 4.96
N GLY A 68 4.54 4.51 5.29
CA GLY A 68 3.57 5.00 4.33
C GLY A 68 2.52 5.81 5.04
N GLY A 69 2.91 6.97 5.56
CA GLY A 69 1.96 8.04 5.79
C GLY A 69 1.24 8.28 4.47
N ALA A 70 0.04 7.74 4.34
CA ALA A 70 -1.00 8.45 3.63
C ALA A 70 -1.41 9.61 4.56
N GLU A 71 -0.52 10.59 4.70
CA GLU A 71 -0.97 11.96 4.79
C GLU A 71 -1.47 12.26 3.38
N GLN A 72 -2.78 12.06 3.21
CA GLN A 72 -3.50 12.69 2.11
C GLN A 72 -3.49 14.20 2.41
N ASP A 73 -2.41 14.88 2.05
CA ASP A 73 -2.36 16.34 1.89
C ASP A 73 -2.86 16.75 0.49
N GLY A 74 -3.80 15.98 -0.04
CA GLY A 74 -4.58 16.34 -1.22
C GLY A 74 -6.03 16.43 -0.78
N ASP A 75 -6.58 17.65 -0.75
CA ASP A 75 -8.02 17.80 -0.57
C ASP A 75 -8.70 17.09 -1.77
N PRO A 76 -9.61 16.12 -1.54
CA PRO A 76 -10.25 15.38 -2.64
C PRO A 76 -10.95 16.30 -3.64
N ALA A 77 -11.36 17.50 -3.21
CA ALA A 77 -11.94 18.51 -4.08
C ALA A 77 -10.90 19.11 -5.04
N GLN A 78 -9.65 19.32 -4.58
CA GLN A 78 -8.56 19.87 -5.40
C GLN A 78 -8.08 18.86 -6.45
N GLU A 79 -8.05 17.57 -6.10
CA GLU A 79 -7.72 16.48 -7.02
C GLU A 79 -8.75 16.36 -8.15
N ALA A 80 -10.05 16.41 -7.81
CA ALA A 80 -11.12 16.39 -8.80
C ALA A 80 -11.08 17.61 -9.73
N GLU A 81 -10.75 18.78 -9.19
CA GLU A 81 -10.60 20.01 -9.97
C GLU A 81 -9.37 19.96 -10.88
N ALA A 82 -8.26 19.38 -10.43
CA ALA A 82 -7.07 19.21 -11.26
C ALA A 82 -7.35 18.35 -12.51
N LEU A 83 -8.11 17.25 -12.36
CA LEU A 83 -8.56 16.47 -13.52
C LEU A 83 -9.46 17.30 -14.44
N ARG A 84 -10.39 18.09 -13.90
CA ARG A 84 -11.26 18.94 -14.73
C ARG A 84 -10.51 20.00 -15.52
N LEU A 85 -9.47 20.57 -14.92
CA LEU A 85 -8.71 21.66 -15.52
C LEU A 85 -7.63 21.17 -16.49
N TYR A 86 -6.99 20.03 -16.19
CA TYR A 86 -5.74 19.65 -16.84
C TYR A 86 -5.78 18.31 -17.58
N ASP A 87 -6.80 17.46 -17.36
CA ASP A 87 -7.00 16.22 -18.14
C ASP A 87 -7.89 16.51 -19.37
N ASP A 88 -7.24 16.85 -20.48
CA ASP A 88 -7.93 17.21 -21.72
C ASP A 88 -8.62 16.02 -22.39
N ASN A 89 -8.17 14.80 -22.10
CA ASN A 89 -8.64 13.60 -22.78
C ASN A 89 -9.60 12.76 -21.90
N GLY A 90 -9.73 13.09 -20.62
CA GLY A 90 -10.66 12.48 -19.67
C GLY A 90 -10.29 11.05 -19.25
N ASN A 91 -9.03 10.64 -19.39
CA ASN A 91 -8.58 9.30 -19.00
C ASN A 91 -8.19 9.17 -17.52
N GLY A 92 -8.33 10.24 -16.74
CA GLY A 92 -7.98 10.27 -15.32
C GLY A 92 -6.47 10.41 -15.07
N ARG A 93 -5.68 10.80 -16.08
CA ARG A 93 -4.24 11.02 -15.96
C ARG A 93 -3.83 12.30 -16.68
N ILE A 94 -2.93 13.05 -16.07
CA ILE A 94 -2.38 14.28 -16.66
C ILE A 94 -0.98 13.95 -17.21
N THR A 95 -0.78 14.12 -18.51
CA THR A 95 0.51 13.92 -19.17
C THR A 95 1.34 15.21 -19.17
N CYS A 96 2.65 15.10 -19.34
CA CYS A 96 3.49 16.29 -19.52
C CYS A 96 3.10 17.15 -20.73
N LYS A 97 2.45 16.56 -21.73
CA LYS A 97 1.93 17.29 -22.88
C LYS A 97 0.75 18.17 -22.49
N GLU A 98 -0.12 17.69 -21.61
CA GLU A 98 -1.27 18.44 -21.07
C GLU A 98 -0.79 19.50 -20.08
N ALA A 99 0.09 19.14 -19.15
CA ALA A 99 0.67 20.07 -18.19
C ALA A 99 1.37 21.27 -18.87
N ARG A 100 2.15 21.04 -19.93
CA ARG A 100 2.79 22.11 -20.71
C ARG A 100 1.77 22.96 -21.49
N ARG A 101 0.68 22.35 -21.98
CA ARG A 101 -0.40 23.07 -22.69
C ARG A 101 -1.13 24.04 -21.77
N HIS A 102 -1.35 23.62 -20.52
CA HIS A 102 -1.98 24.42 -19.48
C HIS A 102 -1.01 25.33 -18.72
N GLY A 103 0.28 25.30 -19.06
CA GLY A 103 1.29 26.18 -18.46
C GLY A 103 1.63 25.87 -17.01
N ILE A 104 1.37 24.64 -16.55
CA ILE A 104 1.65 24.21 -15.17
C ILE A 104 2.97 23.46 -15.02
N ALA A 105 3.67 23.17 -16.11
CA ALA A 105 4.98 22.51 -16.07
C ALA A 105 6.12 23.51 -15.77
N PRO A 106 7.10 23.16 -14.93
CA PRO A 106 7.26 21.90 -14.19
C PRO A 106 6.28 21.79 -13.00
N VAL A 107 5.78 20.58 -12.76
CA VAL A 107 4.74 20.29 -11.76
C VAL A 107 5.39 19.71 -10.49
N PRO A 108 5.48 20.47 -9.39
CA PRO A 108 6.05 19.97 -8.14
C PRO A 108 5.05 19.11 -7.36
N LYS A 109 5.53 18.32 -6.39
CA LYS A 109 4.73 17.41 -5.56
C LYS A 109 3.55 18.08 -4.83
N GLU A 110 3.67 19.37 -4.53
CA GLU A 110 2.62 20.15 -3.85
C GLU A 110 1.47 20.55 -4.79
N HIS A 111 1.65 20.44 -6.11
CA HIS A 111 0.61 20.81 -7.06
C HIS A 111 -0.43 19.68 -7.20
N PRO A 112 -1.75 19.96 -7.13
CA PRO A 112 -2.80 18.92 -7.19
C PRO A 112 -2.75 18.01 -8.43
N ALA A 113 -2.22 18.51 -9.56
CA ALA A 113 -2.03 17.70 -10.75
C ALA A 113 -1.02 16.55 -10.55
N TYR A 114 -0.02 16.72 -9.67
CA TYR A 114 1.07 15.76 -9.46
C TYR A 114 0.57 14.35 -9.15
N ALA A 115 -0.53 14.21 -8.40
CA ALA A 115 -1.17 12.94 -8.06
C ALA A 115 -1.59 12.11 -9.29
N PHE A 116 -1.83 12.76 -10.42
CA PHE A 116 -2.27 12.14 -11.68
C PHE A 116 -1.15 12.00 -12.72
N MET A 117 0.07 12.42 -12.37
CA MET A 117 1.24 12.38 -13.24
C MET A 117 2.17 11.24 -12.85
N GLN A 118 3.17 10.95 -13.69
CA GLN A 118 4.17 9.94 -13.41
C GLN A 118 5.53 10.60 -13.24
N ASP A 119 5.99 10.64 -12.00
CA ASP A 119 7.34 11.01 -11.64
C ASP A 119 8.27 9.80 -11.88
N GLY A 120 9.16 9.93 -12.86
CA GLY A 120 9.97 8.81 -13.39
C GLY A 120 11.27 8.59 -12.63
N ASP A 121 11.87 9.67 -12.14
CA ASP A 121 13.11 9.74 -11.36
C ASP A 121 12.85 9.92 -9.85
N GLY A 122 11.64 10.31 -9.46
CA GLY A 122 11.19 10.32 -8.07
C GLY A 122 11.78 11.47 -7.26
N ASP A 123 12.17 12.55 -7.91
CA ASP A 123 12.78 13.73 -7.28
C ASP A 123 11.74 14.73 -6.74
N GLY A 124 10.46 14.50 -7.03
CA GLY A 124 9.33 15.32 -6.58
C GLY A 124 8.90 16.40 -7.57
N VAL A 125 9.43 16.40 -8.80
CA VAL A 125 9.03 17.33 -9.86
C VAL A 125 8.76 16.55 -11.15
N VAL A 126 7.66 16.86 -11.83
CA VAL A 126 7.30 16.23 -13.12
C VAL A 126 7.38 17.25 -14.24
N CYS A 127 7.79 16.80 -15.41
CA CYS A 127 7.83 17.59 -16.64
C CYS A 127 8.82 18.76 -16.63
N GLU A 128 9.98 18.54 -16.01
CA GLU A 128 11.18 19.35 -16.25
C GLU A 128 11.52 19.48 -17.74
#